data_AF-A0A9W5S1U0-F1
#
_entry.id   AF-A0A9W5S1U0-F1
#
_cell.length_a   1.000
_cell.length_b   1.000
_cell.length_c   1.000
_cell.angle_alpha   90.00
_cell.angle_beta   90.00
_cell.angle_gamma   90.00
#
_symmetry.space_group_name_H-M   'P 1'
#
loop_
_entity.id
_entity.type
_entity.pdbx_description
1 polymer ?
#
loop_
_entity_poly.entity_id
_entity_poly.type
_entity_poly.pdbx_seq_one_letter_code
_entity_poly.pdbx_strand_id
1 'polypeptide(L)' 'MEILSDDMLLESYYTAVQLKLDPAFIRLLATEMQRRNLKPDLRLGA' A
#
# COMPACT_ATOMS: atom_id res chain seq x y z
N MET A 1 -7.21 -6.08 7.84
CA MET A 1 -6.66 -6.24 6.48
C MET A 1 -6.12 -7.64 6.20
N GLU A 2 -6.26 -8.61 7.11
CA GLU A 2 -5.67 -9.96 6.97
C GLU A 2 -6.21 -10.79 5.79
N ILE A 3 -7.28 -10.33 5.14
CA ILE A 3 -7.93 -11.00 4.00
C ILE A 3 -7.31 -10.59 2.65
N LEU A 4 -6.62 -9.45 2.58
CA LEU A 4 -5.95 -9.02 1.36
C LEU A 4 -4.68 -9.84 1.18
N SER A 5 -4.46 -10.39 -0.02
CA SER A 5 -3.13 -10.88 -0.42
C SER A 5 -2.13 -9.72 -0.47
N ASP A 6 -0.85 -10.06 -0.44
CA ASP A 6 0.21 -9.06 -0.49
C ASP A 6 0.19 -8.24 -1.78
N ASP A 7 -0.12 -8.88 -2.92
CA ASP A 7 -0.29 -8.21 -4.22
C ASP A 7 -1.46 -7.22 -4.20
N MET A 8 -2.63 -7.62 -3.69
CA MET A 8 -3.79 -6.73 -3.60
C MET A 8 -3.56 -5.58 -2.62
N LEU A 9 -2.80 -5.79 -1.55
CA LEU A 9 -2.47 -4.75 -0.59
C LEU A 9 -1.55 -3.70 -1.22
N LEU A 10 -0.53 -4.13 -1.96
CA LEU A 10 0.36 -3.25 -2.72
C LEU A 10 -0.42 -2.45 -3.76
N GLU A 11 -1.22 -3.11 -4.59
CA GLU A 11 -2.05 -2.45 -5.60
C GLU A 11 -2.98 -1.42 -4.97
N SER A 12 -3.71 -1.81 -3.91
CA SER A 12 -4.63 -0.91 -3.19
C SER A 12 -3.92 0.33 -2.64
N TYR A 13 -2.70 0.18 -2.10
CA TYR A 13 -1.90 1.30 -1.63
C TYR A 13 -1.55 2.27 -2.76
N TYR A 14 -1.00 1.76 -3.86
CA TYR A 14 -0.61 2.61 -4.99
C TYR A 14 -1.81 3.29 -5.64
N THR A 15 -2.92 2.58 -5.82
CA THR A 15 -4.16 3.15 -6.34
C THR A 15 -4.71 4.22 -5.39
N ALA A 16 -4.71 4.00 -4.08
CA ALA A 16 -5.18 4.99 -3.11
C ALA A 16 -4.34 6.27 -3.12
N VAL A 17 -3.01 6.14 -3.25
CA VAL A 17 -2.09 7.28 -3.40
C VAL A 17 -2.35 8.01 -4.71
N GLN A 18 -2.48 7.30 -5.83
CA GLN A 18 -2.73 7.90 -7.15
C GLN A 18 -4.05 8.67 -7.21
N LEU A 19 -5.11 8.13 -6.60
CA LEU A 19 -6.43 8.76 -6.53
C LEU A 19 -6.53 9.84 -5.46
N LYS A 20 -5.46 10.09 -4.68
CA LYS A 20 -5.44 11.04 -3.57
C LYS A 20 -6.58 10.81 -2.58
N LEU A 21 -6.79 9.54 -2.21
CA LEU A 21 -7.79 9.18 -1.22
C LEU A 21 -7.42 9.71 0.17
N ASP A 22 -8.32 9.50 1.13
CA ASP A 22 -8.14 9.94 2.50
C ASP A 22 -6.77 9.52 3.10
N PRO A 23 -6.01 10.46 3.68
CA PRO A 23 -4.69 10.17 4.24
C PRO A 23 -4.68 9.14 5.37
N ALA A 24 -5.76 9.03 6.16
CA ALA A 24 -5.84 8.03 7.21
C ALA A 24 -6.02 6.62 6.62
N PHE A 25 -6.79 6.49 5.53
CA PHE A 25 -6.88 5.25 4.76
C PHE A 25 -5.55 4.83 4.15
N ILE A 26 -4.82 5.75 3.52
CA ILE A 26 -3.49 5.48 2.95
C ILE A 26 -2.51 5.04 4.05
N ARG A 27 -2.53 5.70 5.22
CA ARG A 27 -1.71 5.31 6.38
C ARG A 27 -2.05 3.90 6.88
N LEU A 28 -3.31 3.50 6.84
CA LEU A 28 -3.73 2.17 7.27
C LEU A 28 -3.14 1.10 6.35
N LEU A 29 -3.20 1.30 5.03
CA LEU A 29 -2.55 0.43 4.04
C LEU A 29 -1.02 0.36 4.26
N ALA A 30 -0.37 1.53 4.42
CA ALA A 30 1.07 1.60 4.65
C ALA A 30 1.51 0.87 5.94
N THR A 31 0.71 0.98 7.01
CA THR A 31 0.98 0.31 8.29
C THR A 31 0.90 -1.21 8.14
N GLU A 32 -0.10 -1.70 7.40
CA GLU A 32 -0.22 -3.14 7.13
C GLU A 32 0.91 -3.66 6.24
N MET A 33 1.32 -2.90 5.23
CA MET A 33 2.49 -3.22 4.39
C MET A 33 3.76 -3.33 5.24
N GLN A 34 3.99 -2.39 6.16
CA GLN A 34 5.12 -2.45 7.10
C GLN A 34 5.05 -3.68 8.00
N ARG A 35 3.87 -4.00 8.55
CA ARG A 35 3.66 -5.17 9.41
C ARG A 35 4.02 -6.49 8.71
N ARG A 36 3.75 -6.58 7.40
CA ARG A 36 4.06 -7.74 6.56
C ARG A 36 5.43 -7.69 5.89
N ASN A 37 6.21 -6.64 6.14
CA ASN A 37 7.51 -6.40 5.51
C ASN A 37 7.43 -6.34 3.96
N LEU A 38 6.31 -5.82 3.43
CA LEU A 38 6.14 -5.57 2.00
C LEU A 38 6.86 -4.27 1.64
N LYS A 39 7.88 -4.39 0.80
CA LYS A 39 8.63 -3.23 0.33
C LYS A 39 7.88 -2.59 -0.83
N PRO A 40 7.63 -1.27 -0.81
CA PRO A 40 7.23 -0.58 -2.02
C PRO A 40 8.32 -0.83 -3.06
N ASP A 41 7.93 -1.34 -4.23
CA ASP A 41 8.88 -1.67 -5.27
C ASP A 41 9.60 -0.37 -5.68
N LEU A 42 10.89 -0.28 -5.35
CA LEU A 42 11.71 0.93 -5.50
C LEU A 42 12.00 1.26 -6.99
N ARG A 43 11.32 0.57 -7.92
CA ARG A 43 11.52 0.64 -9.37
C ARG A 43 10.74 1.74 -10.08
N LEU A 44 9.97 2.57 -9.36
CA LEU A 44 9.29 3.75 -9.93
C LEU A 44 10.17 5.02 -9.93
N GLY A 45 11.49 4.88 -9.78
CA GLY A 45 12.45 5.97 -9.87
C GLY A 45 13.73 5.55 -10.57
N ALA A 46 13.67 5.39 -11.89
CA ALA A 46 14.82 5.46 -12.81
C ALA A 46 14.32 5.95 -14.18
#